data_AF-A0A1S1LWW9-F1
#
_entry.id   AF-A0A1S1LWW9-F1
#
_cell.length_a   1.000
_cell.length_b   1.000
_cell.length_c   1.000
_cell.angle_alpha   90.00
_cell.angle_beta   90.00
_cell.angle_gamma   90.00
#
_symmetry.space_group_name_H-M   'P 1'
#
loop_
_entity.id
_entity.type
_entity.pdbx_description
1 polymer ?
#
loop_
_entity_poly.entity_id
_entity_poly.type
_entity_poly.pdbx_seq_one_letter_code
_entity_poly.pdbx_strand_id
1 'polypeptide(L)'
;MTLNMTLNDIARLDFAELGVLYQHGTVPTDLRVLGEKPDGRQLAMRGRDHGISAKIVRYFADPRRAVWIGKRLSVINDGLSGTGSNRMRFGRDVFPYIVRIDASILDGQDAIVFDYNHAGNNAIGRRLYNEIRQVAPGVFVGAVTWKTRRNTRSHLGWFGLTADVHSPHSIDTD
;
A
#
# COMPACT_ATOMS: atom_id res chain seq x y z
N MET A 1 -15.66 18.13 6.21
CA MET A 1 -14.28 18.43 6.64
C MET A 1 -13.37 17.38 6.04
N THR A 2 -12.52 17.75 5.08
CA THR A 2 -11.51 16.83 4.54
C THR A 2 -10.37 16.76 5.56
N LEU A 3 -10.09 15.57 6.09
CA LEU A 3 -8.96 15.37 7.00
C LEU A 3 -7.66 15.60 6.20
N ASN A 4 -6.89 16.62 6.56
CA ASN A 4 -5.53 16.80 6.05
C ASN A 4 -4.58 15.93 6.87
N MET A 5 -4.46 14.65 6.52
CA MET A 5 -3.45 13.74 7.08
C MET A 5 -2.35 13.48 6.07
N THR A 6 -1.10 13.47 6.52
CA THR A 6 0.07 13.10 5.73
C THR A 6 0.54 11.68 6.07
N LEU A 7 1.43 11.13 5.23
CA LEU A 7 2.11 9.86 5.53
C LEU A 7 2.93 9.92 6.83
N ASN A 8 3.40 11.10 7.23
CA ASN A 8 4.10 11.28 8.51
C ASN A 8 3.17 11.23 9.71
N ASP A 9 1.91 11.65 9.55
CA ASP A 9 0.92 11.64 10.63
C ASP A 9 0.48 10.20 10.90
N ILE A 10 0.12 9.45 9.85
CA ILE A 10 -0.31 8.05 10.00
C ILE A 10 0.82 7.12 10.44
N ALA A 11 2.09 7.47 10.15
CA ALA A 11 3.25 6.72 10.63
C ALA A 11 3.47 6.81 12.15
N ARG A 12 2.74 7.69 12.85
CA ARG A 12 2.77 7.79 14.32
C ARG A 12 1.75 6.88 15.00
N LEU A 13 0.79 6.35 14.23
CA LEU A 13 -0.28 5.49 14.73
C LEU A 13 0.24 4.07 14.98
N ASP A 14 -0.33 3.40 15.97
CA ASP A 14 -0.06 1.99 16.23
C ASP A 14 -0.87 1.06 15.30
N PHE A 15 -0.70 -0.26 15.48
CA PHE A 15 -1.35 -1.24 14.64
C PHE A 15 -2.89 -1.23 14.75
N ALA A 16 -3.44 -0.95 15.94
CA ALA A 16 -4.88 -0.93 16.15
C ALA A 16 -5.48 0.36 15.58
N GLU A 17 -4.84 1.49 15.83
CA GLU A 17 -5.24 2.81 15.30
C GLU A 17 -5.23 2.83 13.77
N LEU A 18 -4.21 2.23 13.14
CA LEU A 18 -4.16 2.07 11.67
C LEU A 18 -5.29 1.17 11.15
N GLY A 19 -5.71 0.18 11.93
CA GLY A 19 -6.85 -0.66 11.59
C GLY A 19 -8.17 0.11 11.60
N VAL A 20 -8.39 0.96 12.59
CA VAL A 20 -9.56 1.86 12.64
C VAL A 20 -9.51 2.82 11.44
N LEU A 21 -8.35 3.41 11.17
CA LEU A 21 -8.19 4.33 10.04
C LEU A 21 -8.45 3.65 8.69
N TYR A 22 -7.98 2.41 8.50
CA TYR A 22 -8.25 1.62 7.30
C TYR A 22 -9.75 1.33 7.12
N GLN A 23 -10.46 0.94 8.18
CA GLN A 23 -11.90 0.64 8.12
C GLN A 23 -12.73 1.86 7.69
N HIS A 24 -12.31 3.07 8.06
CA HIS A 24 -12.96 4.32 7.64
C HIS A 24 -12.47 4.87 6.29
N GLY A 25 -11.47 4.23 5.67
CA GLY A 25 -10.97 4.65 4.37
C GLY A 25 -11.96 4.37 3.24
N THR A 26 -11.75 5.02 2.10
CA THR A 26 -12.58 4.87 0.90
C THR A 26 -11.77 4.34 -0.28
N VAL A 27 -12.46 3.89 -1.32
CA VAL A 27 -11.85 3.55 -2.61
C VAL A 27 -12.18 4.65 -3.61
N PRO A 28 -11.18 5.27 -4.26
CA PRO A 28 -11.42 6.23 -5.33
C PRO A 28 -12.06 5.52 -6.54
N THR A 29 -12.87 6.26 -7.29
CA THR A 29 -13.51 5.75 -8.53
C THR A 29 -12.52 5.58 -9.68
N ASP A 30 -11.27 5.97 -9.49
CA ASP A 30 -10.21 5.91 -10.50
C ASP A 30 -8.86 5.68 -9.81
N LEU A 31 -8.17 4.60 -10.18
CA LEU A 31 -6.88 4.24 -9.60
C LEU A 31 -5.73 5.16 -10.04
N ARG A 32 -5.92 5.98 -11.08
CA ARG A 32 -4.91 6.95 -11.54
C ARG A 32 -4.59 8.00 -10.49
N VAL A 33 -5.45 8.19 -9.49
CA VAL A 33 -5.16 9.07 -8.34
C VAL A 33 -3.94 8.63 -7.52
N LEU A 34 -3.48 7.39 -7.64
CA LEU A 34 -2.23 6.92 -7.02
C LEU A 34 -0.97 7.44 -7.72
N GLY A 35 -1.10 7.87 -8.98
CA GLY A 35 0.03 8.12 -9.87
C GLY A 35 0.75 6.84 -10.28
N GLU A 36 1.78 6.97 -11.13
CA GLU A 36 2.55 5.82 -11.63
C GLU A 36 3.55 5.26 -10.60
N LYS A 37 3.94 6.07 -9.62
CA LYS A 37 5.09 5.82 -8.76
C LYS A 37 4.84 6.21 -7.29
N PRO A 38 3.71 5.84 -6.66
CA PRO A 38 3.44 6.22 -5.29
C PRO A 38 4.55 5.76 -4.34
N ASP A 39 4.96 6.68 -3.47
CA ASP A 39 5.99 6.45 -2.46
C ASP A 39 5.40 5.70 -1.26
N GLY A 40 6.17 4.76 -0.73
CA GLY A 40 5.71 3.84 0.30
C GLY A 40 6.50 3.90 1.59
N ARG A 41 5.80 3.59 2.69
CA ARG A 41 6.41 3.47 4.01
C ARG A 41 5.79 2.33 4.81
N GLN A 42 6.60 1.48 5.43
CA GLN A 42 6.11 0.54 6.44
C GLN A 42 5.69 1.34 7.68
N LEU A 43 4.48 1.10 8.22
CA LEU A 43 3.95 1.84 9.36
C LEU A 43 4.00 1.01 10.65
N ALA A 44 3.45 -0.21 10.61
CA ALA A 44 3.39 -1.10 11.78
C ALA A 44 3.46 -2.57 11.38
N MET A 45 3.79 -3.46 12.32
CA MET A 45 3.77 -4.91 12.15
C MET A 45 3.13 -5.55 13.38
N ARG A 46 2.26 -6.54 13.16
CA ARG A 46 1.45 -7.18 14.19
C ARG A 46 2.30 -7.78 15.31
N GLY A 47 2.02 -7.43 16.56
CA GLY A 47 2.71 -7.97 17.74
C GLY A 47 4.19 -7.57 17.83
N ARG A 48 4.62 -6.60 17.03
CA ARG A 48 5.98 -6.06 16.98
C ARG A 48 6.02 -4.55 17.11
N ASP A 49 4.90 -3.94 17.45
CA ASP A 49 4.67 -2.51 17.68
C ASP A 49 5.00 -2.07 19.11
N HIS A 50 5.20 -3.03 20.02
CA HIS A 50 5.68 -2.81 21.39
C HIS A 50 7.01 -3.57 21.66
N GLY A 51 7.76 -3.14 22.68
CA GLY A 51 9.00 -3.80 23.14
C GLY A 51 10.20 -3.74 22.18
N ILE A 52 11.14 -4.68 22.31
CA ILE A 52 12.40 -4.73 21.53
C ILE A 52 12.13 -4.94 20.02
N SER A 53 11.08 -5.67 19.67
CA SER A 53 10.61 -5.88 18.29
C SER A 53 10.16 -4.59 17.59
N ALA A 54 9.69 -3.59 18.33
CA ALA A 54 9.32 -2.28 17.80
C ALA A 54 10.50 -1.54 17.20
N LYS A 55 11.72 -1.75 17.71
CA LYS A 55 12.92 -1.15 17.14
C LYS A 55 13.22 -1.69 15.74
N ILE A 56 12.97 -2.97 15.47
CA ILE A 56 13.20 -3.60 14.16
C ILE A 56 12.15 -3.10 13.15
N VAL A 57 10.89 -3.00 13.55
CA VAL A 57 9.82 -2.46 12.69
C VAL A 57 10.08 -0.99 12.39
N ARG A 58 10.39 -0.18 13.42
CA ARG A 58 10.75 1.24 13.26
C ARG A 58 12.02 1.43 12.43
N TYR A 59 12.96 0.49 12.51
CA TYR A 59 14.19 0.49 11.70
C TYR A 59 13.90 0.38 10.19
N PHE A 60 12.93 -0.46 9.79
CA PHE A 60 12.50 -0.58 8.39
C PHE A 60 11.44 0.46 7.99
N ALA A 61 10.77 1.10 8.96
CA ALA A 61 9.85 2.22 8.76
C ALA A 61 10.55 3.59 8.57
N ASP A 62 11.85 3.68 8.87
CA ASP A 62 12.66 4.86 8.57
C ASP A 62 12.83 4.98 7.05
N PRO A 63 12.32 6.06 6.42
CA PRO A 63 12.43 6.25 4.97
C PRO A 63 13.87 6.19 4.49
N ARG A 64 14.87 6.57 5.31
CA ARG A 64 16.31 6.56 4.98
C ARG A 64 16.93 5.16 4.96
N ARG A 65 16.25 4.16 5.51
CA ARG A 65 16.72 2.76 5.64
C ARG A 65 15.79 1.77 4.95
N ALA A 66 14.60 2.21 4.54
CA ALA A 66 13.61 1.37 3.89
C ALA A 66 14.16 0.75 2.59
N VAL A 67 14.16 -0.59 2.54
CA VAL A 67 14.54 -1.35 1.34
C VAL A 67 13.41 -1.31 0.32
N TRP A 68 12.16 -1.30 0.77
CA TRP A 68 10.99 -1.06 -0.05
C TRP A 68 10.65 0.43 -0.01
N ILE A 69 10.46 1.06 -1.17
CA ILE A 69 10.26 2.52 -1.28
C ILE A 69 8.92 2.90 -1.90
N GLY A 70 8.09 1.93 -2.29
CA GLY A 70 6.78 2.20 -2.86
C GLY A 70 6.38 1.24 -3.95
N LYS A 71 5.52 1.71 -4.84
CA LYS A 71 4.91 0.90 -5.89
C LYS A 71 5.11 1.55 -7.24
N ARG A 72 5.11 0.72 -8.28
CA ARG A 72 4.89 1.14 -9.66
C ARG A 72 3.50 0.73 -10.08
N LEU A 73 2.80 1.60 -10.79
CA LEU A 73 1.45 1.37 -11.24
C LEU A 73 1.31 1.79 -12.70
N SER A 74 0.66 0.94 -13.48
CA SER A 74 0.15 1.27 -14.81
C SER A 74 -1.32 0.87 -14.84
N VAL A 75 -2.19 1.87 -14.85
CA VAL A 75 -3.64 1.72 -14.88
C VAL A 75 -4.09 1.62 -16.34
N ILE A 76 -5.01 0.72 -16.65
CA ILE A 76 -5.56 0.58 -18.01
C ILE A 76 -6.74 1.53 -18.24
N ASN A 77 -7.25 1.58 -19.47
CA ASN A 77 -8.18 2.60 -19.94
C ASN A 77 -9.46 2.78 -19.10
N ASP A 78 -9.94 1.76 -18.40
CA ASP A 78 -11.13 1.85 -17.55
C ASP A 78 -10.89 2.58 -16.22
N GLY A 79 -9.63 2.81 -15.83
CA GLY A 79 -9.27 3.45 -14.58
C GLY A 79 -9.42 2.54 -13.35
N LEU A 80 -9.89 1.29 -13.48
CA LEU A 80 -10.28 0.43 -12.36
C LEU A 80 -9.34 -0.75 -12.15
N SER A 81 -8.45 -1.01 -13.10
CA SER A 81 -7.49 -2.11 -13.02
C SER A 81 -6.16 -1.79 -13.70
N GLY A 82 -5.19 -2.68 -13.58
CA GLY A 82 -3.86 -2.46 -14.12
C GLY A 82 -2.83 -3.45 -13.62
N THR A 83 -1.56 -3.09 -13.81
CA THR A 83 -0.43 -3.90 -13.37
C THR A 83 0.61 -3.05 -12.67
N GLY A 84 1.54 -3.70 -11.97
CA GLY A 84 2.60 -3.00 -11.29
C GLY A 84 3.60 -3.92 -10.62
N SER A 85 4.44 -3.33 -9.79
CA SER A 85 5.51 -4.01 -9.04
C SER A 85 5.90 -3.20 -7.81
N ASN A 86 6.57 -3.85 -6.84
CA ASN A 86 7.15 -3.14 -5.70
C ASN A 86 8.47 -2.49 -6.13
N ARG A 87 8.62 -1.22 -5.78
CA ARG A 87 9.87 -0.46 -5.98
C ARG A 87 10.80 -0.70 -4.80
N MET A 88 12.04 -1.06 -5.11
CA MET A 88 13.09 -1.31 -4.11
C MET A 88 14.17 -0.25 -4.19
N ARG A 89 14.74 0.09 -3.05
CA ARG A 89 15.89 0.98 -2.94
C ARG A 89 17.12 0.33 -3.60
N PHE A 90 17.81 1.08 -4.46
CA PHE A 90 19.05 0.67 -5.16
C PHE A 90 18.92 -0.59 -6.05
N GLY A 91 17.72 -0.95 -6.49
CA GLY A 91 17.50 -2.21 -7.19
C GLY A 91 16.41 -2.15 -8.26
N ARG A 92 16.15 -3.32 -8.84
CA ARG A 92 15.06 -3.54 -9.79
C ARG A 92 13.73 -3.63 -9.05
N ASP A 93 12.66 -3.21 -9.71
CA ASP A 93 11.32 -3.50 -9.23
C ASP A 93 11.08 -5.02 -9.17
N VAL A 94 10.45 -5.47 -8.08
CA VAL A 94 10.23 -6.89 -7.80
C VAL A 94 8.77 -7.18 -7.51
N PHE A 95 8.42 -8.45 -7.55
CA PHE A 95 7.09 -8.94 -7.24
C PHE A 95 5.98 -8.27 -8.07
N PRO A 96 5.92 -8.51 -9.40
CA PRO A 96 4.82 -8.04 -10.23
C PRO A 96 3.45 -8.42 -9.67
N TYR A 97 2.46 -7.55 -9.84
CA TYR A 97 1.09 -7.76 -9.41
C TYR A 97 0.08 -7.24 -10.41
N ILE A 98 -1.15 -7.73 -10.29
CA ILE A 98 -2.34 -7.12 -10.88
C ILE A 98 -2.96 -6.20 -9.82
N VAL A 99 -3.39 -5.01 -10.22
CA VAL A 99 -4.13 -4.09 -9.36
C VAL A 99 -5.58 -4.00 -9.81
N ARG A 100 -6.52 -3.93 -8.87
CA ARG A 100 -7.96 -3.83 -9.14
C ARG A 100 -8.71 -3.44 -7.87
N ILE A 101 -9.98 -3.06 -8.02
CA ILE A 101 -10.90 -2.97 -6.88
C ILE A 101 -11.48 -4.37 -6.59
N ASP A 102 -11.55 -4.74 -5.31
CA ASP A 102 -12.19 -5.98 -4.83
C ASP A 102 -12.66 -5.84 -3.39
N ALA A 103 -13.42 -6.83 -2.90
CA ALA A 103 -13.70 -6.97 -1.48
C ALA A 103 -12.41 -7.17 -0.67
N SER A 104 -12.26 -6.37 0.39
CA SER A 104 -11.19 -6.50 1.38
C SER A 104 -11.28 -7.85 2.07
N ILE A 105 -10.13 -8.47 2.29
CA ILE A 105 -10.05 -9.72 3.07
C ILE A 105 -10.13 -9.48 4.58
N LEU A 106 -10.07 -8.23 5.03
CA LEU A 106 -10.14 -7.87 6.44
C LEU A 106 -11.57 -7.61 6.90
N ASP A 107 -12.41 -6.96 6.08
CA ASP A 107 -13.77 -6.56 6.45
C ASP A 107 -14.84 -6.74 5.35
N GLY A 108 -14.46 -7.22 4.17
CA GLY A 108 -15.37 -7.48 3.05
C GLY A 108 -15.82 -6.24 2.27
N GLN A 109 -15.46 -5.02 2.69
CA GLN A 109 -15.78 -3.79 1.97
C GLN A 109 -14.76 -3.53 0.85
N ASP A 110 -15.11 -2.71 -0.14
CA ASP A 110 -14.23 -2.43 -1.28
C ASP A 110 -12.84 -1.94 -0.85
N ALA A 111 -11.80 -2.44 -1.53
CA ALA A 111 -10.42 -2.03 -1.37
C ALA A 111 -9.68 -2.08 -2.71
N ILE A 112 -8.61 -1.30 -2.84
CA ILE A 112 -7.68 -1.46 -3.97
C ILE A 112 -6.74 -2.60 -3.62
N VAL A 113 -6.80 -3.67 -4.38
CA VAL A 113 -6.04 -4.90 -4.16
C VAL A 113 -4.83 -4.96 -5.08
N PHE A 114 -3.69 -5.37 -4.53
CA PHE A 114 -2.50 -5.79 -5.26
C PHE A 114 -2.36 -7.31 -5.17
N ASP A 115 -2.75 -8.00 -6.24
CA ASP A 115 -2.71 -9.46 -6.33
C ASP A 115 -1.36 -9.93 -6.89
N TYR A 116 -0.55 -10.53 -6.01
CA TYR A 116 0.76 -11.09 -6.36
C TYR A 116 0.69 -12.54 -6.83
N ASN A 117 -0.49 -13.15 -6.96
CA ASN A 117 -0.65 -14.44 -7.61
C ASN A 117 -0.46 -14.32 -9.13
N HIS A 118 0.74 -13.92 -9.52
CA HIS A 118 1.14 -13.58 -10.87
C HIS A 118 2.16 -14.59 -11.39
N ALA A 119 2.12 -14.90 -12.69
CA ALA A 119 3.00 -15.87 -13.31
C ALA A 119 4.50 -15.59 -13.07
N GLY A 120 4.88 -14.30 -13.13
CA GLY A 120 6.23 -13.81 -12.89
C GLY A 120 6.71 -13.86 -11.43
N ASN A 121 5.88 -14.32 -10.48
CA ASN A 121 6.28 -14.50 -9.09
C ASN A 121 6.58 -15.96 -8.75
N ASN A 122 7.61 -16.15 -7.92
CA ASN A 122 7.88 -17.44 -7.29
C ASN A 122 6.80 -17.79 -6.22
N ALA A 123 6.83 -19.02 -5.71
CA ALA A 123 5.82 -19.50 -4.76
C ALA A 123 5.74 -18.69 -3.46
N ILE A 124 6.79 -17.96 -3.09
CA ILE A 124 6.82 -17.08 -1.92
C ILE A 124 6.09 -15.78 -2.25
N GLY A 125 6.44 -15.12 -3.37
CA GLY A 125 5.79 -13.88 -3.81
C GLY A 125 4.29 -14.05 -4.02
N ARG A 126 3.84 -15.19 -4.56
CA ARG A 126 2.40 -15.49 -4.76
C ARG A 126 1.58 -15.63 -3.48
N ARG A 127 2.23 -15.67 -2.31
CA ARG A 127 1.54 -15.69 -1.01
C ARG A 127 1.32 -14.30 -0.45
N LEU A 128 2.04 -13.29 -0.95
CA LEU A 128 1.84 -11.91 -0.57
C LEU A 128 0.50 -11.43 -1.12
N TYR A 129 -0.20 -10.62 -0.34
CA TYR A 129 -1.39 -9.94 -0.78
C TYR A 129 -1.51 -8.63 -0.03
N ASN A 130 -1.62 -7.55 -0.78
CA ASN A 130 -1.77 -6.22 -0.21
C ASN A 130 -3.11 -5.64 -0.65
N GLU A 131 -3.71 -4.85 0.22
CA GLU A 131 -4.88 -4.05 -0.11
C GLU A 131 -4.74 -2.67 0.55
N ILE A 132 -5.27 -1.63 -0.08
CA ILE A 132 -5.23 -0.25 0.44
C ILE A 132 -6.60 0.41 0.37
N ARG A 133 -6.78 1.41 1.22
CA ARG A 133 -7.85 2.41 1.12
C ARG A 133 -7.29 3.80 1.28
N GLN A 134 -7.95 4.77 0.68
CA GLN A 134 -7.64 6.18 0.82
C GLN A 134 -8.17 6.69 2.16
N VAL A 135 -7.31 7.34 2.93
CA VAL A 135 -7.65 7.86 4.27
C VAL A 135 -7.60 9.38 4.34
N ALA A 136 -6.92 10.00 3.36
CA ALA A 136 -6.94 11.44 3.08
C ALA A 136 -6.62 11.65 1.58
N PRO A 137 -6.85 12.85 1.01
CA PRO A 137 -6.45 13.16 -0.36
C PRO A 137 -4.97 12.79 -0.62
N GLY A 138 -4.73 11.88 -1.57
CA GLY A 138 -3.38 11.40 -1.91
C GLY A 138 -2.69 10.51 -0.87
N VAL A 139 -3.35 10.12 0.23
CA VAL A 139 -2.74 9.28 1.29
C VAL A 139 -3.57 8.03 1.53
N PHE A 140 -2.89 6.89 1.53
CA PHE A 140 -3.49 5.57 1.62
C PHE A 140 -2.87 4.76 2.76
N VAL A 141 -3.69 3.97 3.43
CA VAL A 141 -3.26 2.93 4.38
C VAL A 141 -3.51 1.58 3.73
N GLY A 142 -2.55 0.66 3.88
CA GLY A 142 -2.65 -0.68 3.34
C GLY A 142 -2.25 -1.78 4.28
N ALA A 143 -2.96 -2.90 4.17
CA ALA A 143 -2.67 -4.12 4.89
C ALA A 143 -1.69 -4.98 4.08
N VAL A 144 -0.65 -5.48 4.76
CA VAL A 144 0.19 -6.56 4.27
C VAL A 144 -0.33 -7.87 4.84
N THR A 145 -0.80 -8.76 3.98
CA THR A 145 -1.25 -10.08 4.39
C THR A 145 -0.46 -11.19 3.71
N TRP A 146 -0.43 -12.33 4.38
CA TRP A 146 0.25 -13.51 3.88
C TRP A 146 -0.67 -14.70 3.85
N LYS A 147 -0.73 -15.36 2.70
CA LYS A 147 -1.44 -16.61 2.50
C LYS A 147 -0.64 -17.76 3.10
N THR A 148 -1.21 -18.46 4.07
CA THR A 148 -0.62 -19.66 4.66
C THR A 148 -0.78 -20.87 3.73
N ARG A 149 -0.07 -21.96 4.03
CA ARG A 149 -0.23 -23.25 3.31
C ARG A 149 -1.65 -23.83 3.43
N ARG A 150 -2.42 -23.45 4.45
CA ARG A 150 -3.80 -23.90 4.68
C ARG A 150 -4.84 -23.00 4.01
N ASN A 151 -4.41 -22.14 3.08
CA ASN A 151 -5.28 -21.19 2.38
C ASN A 151 -5.91 -20.12 3.29
N THR A 152 -5.48 -20.02 4.56
CA THR A 152 -5.87 -18.92 5.47
C THR A 152 -4.98 -17.71 5.25
N ARG A 153 -5.47 -16.51 5.56
CA ARG A 153 -4.69 -15.28 5.46
C ARG A 153 -4.36 -14.74 6.85
N SER A 154 -3.11 -14.33 7.04
CA SER A 154 -2.67 -13.66 8.26
C SER A 154 -2.29 -12.23 7.95
N HIS A 155 -2.91 -11.29 8.66
CA HIS A 155 -2.54 -9.89 8.58
C HIS A 155 -1.23 -9.65 9.35
N LEU A 156 -0.20 -9.22 8.62
CA LEU A 156 1.18 -9.09 9.11
C LEU A 156 1.52 -7.67 9.57
N GLY A 157 0.99 -6.65 8.90
CA GLY A 157 1.46 -5.28 9.09
C GLY A 157 0.69 -4.28 8.26
N TRP A 158 0.86 -3.00 8.61
CA TRP A 158 0.34 -1.86 7.89
C TRP A 158 1.47 -1.14 7.16
N PHE A 159 1.19 -0.70 5.93
CA PHE A 159 2.01 0.22 5.17
C PHE A 159 1.17 1.44 4.76
N GLY A 160 1.83 2.51 4.35
CA GLY A 160 1.20 3.68 3.77
C GLY A 160 1.75 3.95 2.39
N LEU A 161 0.94 4.61 1.56
CA LEU A 161 1.35 5.18 0.28
C LEU A 161 0.97 6.65 0.22
N THR A 162 1.85 7.46 -0.36
CA THR A 162 1.51 8.79 -0.87
C THR A 162 1.44 8.71 -2.38
N ALA A 163 0.38 9.23 -2.97
CA ALA A 163 0.24 9.33 -4.41
C ALA A 163 1.37 10.19 -5.00
N ASP A 164 1.99 9.72 -6.08
CA ASP A 164 2.97 10.49 -6.84
C ASP A 164 2.26 11.26 -7.96
N VAL A 165 1.44 12.21 -7.53
CA VAL A 165 0.98 13.29 -8.40
C VAL A 165 2.01 14.40 -8.28
N HIS A 166 3.10 14.28 -9.04
CA HIS A 166 3.79 15.49 -9.45
C HIS A 166 2.76 16.44 -10.08
N SER A 167 2.83 17.68 -9.61
CA SER A 167 2.15 18.91 -9.98
C SER A 167 1.41 18.93 -11.33
N PRO A 168 0.33 19.73 -11.47
CA PRO A 168 -0.39 19.88 -12.73
C PRO A 168 0.60 20.04 -13.87
N HIS A 169 0.40 19.27 -14.95
CA HIS A 169 0.83 19.76 -16.25
C HIS A 169 0.20 21.15 -16.39
N SER A 170 1.00 22.18 -16.16
CA SER A 170 0.80 23.50 -16.72
C SER A 170 0.73 23.31 -18.22
N ILE A 171 -0.50 23.16 -18.72
CA ILE A 171 -0.85 23.62 -20.06
C ILE A 171 -1.60 24.92 -19.81
N ASP A 172 -0.83 25.97 -19.54
CA ASP A 172 -1.16 27.31 -19.98
C ASP A 172 -0.17 27.62 -21.08
N THR A 173 -0.65 27.53 -22.31
CA THR A 173 -0.38 28.50 -23.37
C THR A 173 -1.59 28.47 -24.29
N ASP A 174 -2.38 29.53 -24.21
CA ASP A 174 -3.26 30.17 -25.21
C ASP A 174 -3.75 29.36 -26.42
#